data_AF-A0A8S2YH63-F1
#
_entry.id   AF-A0A8S2YH63-F1
#
_cell.length_a   1.000
_cell.length_b   1.000
_cell.length_c   1.000
_cell.angle_alpha   90.00
_cell.angle_beta   90.00
_cell.angle_gamma   90.00
#
_symmetry.space_group_name_H-M   'P 1'
#
loop_
_entity.id
_entity.type
_entity.pdbx_description
1 polymer ?
#
loop_
_entity_poly.entity_id
_entity_poly.type
_entity_poly.pdbx_seq_one_letter_code
_entity_poly.pdbx_strand_id
1 'polypeptide(L)'
;MNTLDKVEAVYNRIPVTVTDYSNQTQLAYAYQMDLSRLSNLEYSLPSERYMDIIIKGCEYYGVKQTYIDRLKQISVVPRMKSSEYKCITDVPDVHYTLDDLVLHNGTNNYPLWISINYKIFEHTGLPSTDDPSYHQLSTLYNVIKGLHSGKDMTLKMSQNLYEPLYGIPSTEDEMSLEHRSMVEDMFITFISNSRSGDKNYWRLIGKLIKSSSEKCTSNC
;
A
#
# COMPACT_ATOMS: atom_id res chain seq x y z
N MET A 1 19.25 7.15 9.92
CA MET A 1 18.25 7.12 11.02
C MET A 1 16.97 7.86 10.67
N ASN A 2 17.01 9.07 10.08
CA ASN A 2 15.79 9.85 9.77
C ASN A 2 14.77 9.21 8.81
N THR A 3 15.12 8.15 8.07
CA THR A 3 14.20 7.54 7.09
C THR A 3 13.11 6.70 7.76
N LEU A 4 13.45 5.89 8.78
CA LEU A 4 12.47 5.05 9.48
C LEU A 4 11.52 5.90 10.32
N ASP A 5 12.01 6.97 10.95
CA ASP A 5 11.17 7.92 11.70
C ASP A 5 10.09 8.59 10.83
N LYS A 6 10.34 8.75 9.53
CA LYS A 6 9.35 9.27 8.57
C LYS A 6 8.31 8.23 8.17
N VAL A 7 8.70 6.95 8.12
CA VAL A 7 7.82 5.84 7.77
C VAL A 7 6.91 5.52 8.96
N GLU A 8 7.48 5.47 10.15
CA GLU A 8 6.81 5.12 11.40
C GLU A 8 6.28 6.36 12.15
N ALA A 9 5.85 7.39 11.42
CA ALA A 9 5.51 8.71 11.99
C ALA A 9 4.38 8.68 13.05
N VAL A 10 3.63 7.58 13.12
CA VAL A 10 2.56 7.35 14.11
C VAL A 10 3.04 6.61 15.37
N TYR A 11 4.28 6.12 15.38
CA TYR A 11 4.90 5.39 16.48
C TYR A 11 5.95 6.25 17.20
N ASN A 12 6.10 6.01 18.49
CA ASN A 12 7.18 6.58 19.28
C ASN A 12 8.42 5.69 19.16
N ARG A 13 9.54 6.30 18.77
CA ARG A 13 10.85 5.63 18.80
C ARG A 13 11.35 5.57 20.24
N ILE A 14 11.56 4.37 20.75
CA ILE A 14 12.02 4.13 22.12
C ILE A 14 13.36 3.40 22.13
N PRO A 15 14.32 3.77 22.99
CA PRO A 15 15.52 2.98 23.20
C PRO A 15 15.17 1.71 23.98
N VAL A 16 15.69 0.57 23.53
CA VAL A 16 15.50 -0.72 24.19
C VAL A 16 16.84 -1.43 24.33
N THR A 17 17.02 -2.14 25.43
CA THR A 17 18.16 -3.03 25.61
C THR A 17 17.74 -4.43 25.19
N VAL A 18 18.44 -5.02 24.23
CA VAL A 18 18.15 -6.36 23.72
C VAL A 18 19.33 -7.29 23.97
N THR A 19 19.04 -8.56 24.24
CA THR A 19 20.04 -9.61 24.43
C THR A 19 19.88 -10.63 23.30
N ASP A 20 20.97 -10.93 22.60
CA ASP A 20 20.98 -11.91 21.52
C ASP A 20 21.08 -13.36 22.02
N TYR A 21 21.13 -14.33 21.10
CA TYR A 21 21.25 -15.75 21.46
C TYR A 21 22.64 -16.16 21.98
N SER A 22 23.63 -15.29 21.89
CA SER A 22 24.95 -15.46 22.48
C SER A 22 25.08 -14.78 23.85
N ASN A 23 23.96 -14.30 24.42
CA ASN A 23 23.89 -13.49 25.63
C ASN A 23 24.64 -12.15 25.56
N GLN A 24 24.85 -11.62 24.35
CA GLN A 24 25.40 -10.29 24.17
C GLN A 24 24.29 -9.25 24.23
N THR A 25 24.52 -8.19 25.00
CA THR A 25 23.57 -7.11 25.19
C THR A 25 23.94 -5.91 24.32
N GLN A 26 22.94 -5.35 23.64
CA GLN A 26 23.11 -4.19 22.77
C GLN A 26 21.96 -3.20 22.93
N LEU A 27 22.26 -1.91 22.76
CA LEU A 27 21.26 -0.86 22.67
C LEU A 27 20.68 -0.86 21.26
N ALA A 28 19.35 -0.96 21.17
CA ALA A 28 18.60 -0.86 19.93
C ALA A 28 17.48 0.18 20.08
N TYR A 29 16.78 0.44 18.97
CA TYR A 29 15.59 1.28 18.96
C TYR A 29 14.41 0.48 18.42
N ALA A 30 13.26 0.60 19.08
CA ALA A 30 12.00 0.03 18.64
C ALA A 30 10.98 1.14 18.42
N TYR A 31 9.94 0.85 17.64
CA TYR A 31 8.81 1.74 17.42
C TYR A 31 7.60 1.17 18.15
N GLN A 32 7.05 1.97 19.06
CA GLN A 32 5.91 1.58 19.88
C GLN A 32 4.77 2.54 19.68
N MET A 33 3.57 2.00 19.50
CA MET A 33 2.37 2.79 19.32
C MET A 33 2.01 3.47 20.64
N ASP A 34 1.70 4.77 20.60
CA ASP A 34 1.24 5.49 21.77
C ASP A 34 -0.24 5.22 22.05
N LEU A 35 -0.52 4.29 22.95
CA LEU A 35 -1.89 3.90 23.27
C LEU A 35 -2.72 5.07 23.83
N SER A 36 -2.09 6.09 24.42
CA SER A 36 -2.82 7.27 24.92
C SER A 36 -3.43 8.10 23.79
N ARG A 37 -2.88 8.02 22.58
CA ARG A 37 -3.39 8.71 21.38
C ARG A 37 -4.53 7.96 20.70
N LEU A 38 -4.88 6.77 21.22
CA LEU A 38 -5.79 5.81 20.60
C LEU A 38 -6.94 5.44 21.53
N SER A 39 -7.38 6.38 22.36
CA SER A 39 -8.40 6.19 23.40
C SER A 39 -9.73 5.56 22.94
N ASN A 40 -9.95 5.42 21.63
CA ASN A 40 -11.14 4.82 21.02
C ASN A 40 -10.85 3.63 20.06
N LEU A 41 -9.62 3.10 20.00
CA LEU A 41 -9.33 1.95 19.14
C LEU A 41 -9.69 0.65 19.85
N GLU A 42 -10.67 -0.05 19.31
CA GLU A 42 -10.92 -1.44 19.65
C GLU A 42 -9.74 -2.30 19.20
N TYR A 43 -9.25 -3.15 20.10
CA TYR A 43 -8.24 -4.15 19.75
C TYR A 43 -8.82 -5.09 18.71
N SER A 44 -8.34 -4.97 17.48
CA SER A 44 -8.67 -5.89 16.38
C SER A 44 -7.61 -6.98 16.27
N LEU A 45 -8.03 -8.15 15.77
CA LEU A 45 -7.11 -9.22 15.43
C LEU A 45 -6.22 -8.78 14.25
N PRO A 46 -4.94 -9.18 14.23
CA PRO A 46 -4.08 -8.93 13.07
C PRO A 46 -4.61 -9.69 11.84
N SER A 47 -4.34 -9.18 10.65
CA SER A 47 -4.63 -9.93 9.42
C SER A 47 -3.69 -11.12 9.28
N GLU A 48 -4.17 -12.19 8.67
CA GLU A 48 -3.38 -13.38 8.34
C GLU A 48 -2.13 -13.01 7.54
N ARG A 49 -2.27 -12.12 6.55
CA ARG A 49 -1.16 -11.56 5.77
C ARG A 49 -0.09 -10.91 6.65
N TYR A 50 -0.48 -10.08 7.61
CA TYR A 50 0.46 -9.40 8.50
C TYR A 50 1.24 -10.41 9.36
N MET A 51 0.54 -11.42 9.90
CA MET A 51 1.18 -12.48 10.67
C MET A 51 2.13 -13.32 9.82
N ASP A 52 1.76 -13.66 8.59
CA ASP A 52 2.63 -14.39 7.66
C ASP A 52 3.91 -13.62 7.33
N ILE A 53 3.84 -12.29 7.18
CA ILE A 53 5.02 -11.44 6.97
C ILE A 53 5.95 -11.52 8.18
N ILE A 54 5.41 -11.38 9.39
CA ILE A 54 6.20 -11.48 10.64
C ILE A 54 6.85 -12.87 10.76
N ILE A 55 6.07 -13.93 10.55
CA ILE A 55 6.52 -15.31 10.66
C ILE A 55 7.62 -15.60 9.64
N LYS A 56 7.42 -15.26 8.37
CA LYS A 56 8.46 -15.44 7.33
C LYS A 56 9.72 -14.65 7.64
N GLY A 57 9.60 -13.43 8.17
CA GLY A 57 10.75 -12.64 8.63
C GLY A 57 11.49 -13.33 9.77
N CYS A 58 10.77 -13.85 10.76
CA CYS A 58 11.33 -14.60 11.87
C CYS A 58 12.06 -15.87 11.39
N GLU A 59 11.47 -16.62 10.47
CA GLU A 59 12.06 -17.82 9.87
C GLU A 59 13.34 -17.45 9.09
N TYR A 60 13.30 -16.41 8.26
CA TYR A 60 14.44 -15.97 7.46
C TYR A 60 15.65 -15.54 8.29
N TYR A 61 15.43 -14.81 9.40
CA TYR A 61 16.50 -14.32 10.27
C TYR A 61 16.86 -15.30 11.40
N GLY A 62 16.31 -16.52 11.41
CA GLY A 62 16.68 -17.55 12.38
C GLY A 62 16.20 -17.28 13.81
N VAL A 63 15.05 -16.62 13.97
CA VAL A 63 14.41 -16.46 15.28
C VAL A 63 14.04 -17.83 15.84
N LYS A 64 14.18 -18.01 17.16
CA LYS A 64 13.97 -19.29 17.86
C LYS A 64 12.61 -19.91 17.52
N GLN A 65 12.61 -21.18 17.12
CA GLN A 65 11.42 -21.92 16.68
C GLN A 65 10.25 -21.83 17.67
N THR A 66 10.52 -21.95 18.97
CA THR A 66 9.48 -21.85 20.00
C THR A 66 8.73 -20.51 20.00
N TYR A 67 9.34 -19.42 19.52
CA TYR A 67 8.68 -18.14 19.36
C TYR A 67 7.82 -18.11 18.09
N ILE A 68 8.34 -18.65 16.98
CA ILE A 68 7.59 -18.81 15.72
C ILE A 68 6.33 -19.66 15.93
N ASP A 69 6.45 -20.76 16.69
CA ASP A 69 5.32 -21.63 17.01
C ASP A 69 4.23 -20.89 17.80
N ARG A 70 4.63 -19.97 18.71
CA ARG A 70 3.69 -19.11 19.43
C ARG A 70 3.00 -18.11 18.51
N LEU A 71 3.73 -17.51 17.56
CA LEU A 71 3.13 -16.60 16.58
C LEU A 71 2.08 -17.30 15.71
N LYS A 72 2.34 -18.55 15.29
CA LYS A 72 1.42 -19.39 14.51
C LYS A 72 0.12 -19.75 15.25
N GLN A 73 0.06 -19.57 16.56
CA GLN A 73 -1.12 -19.81 17.39
C GLN A 73 -1.99 -18.57 17.61
N ILE A 74 -1.54 -17.38 17.17
CA ILE A 74 -2.31 -16.14 17.31
C ILE A 74 -3.51 -16.19 16.36
N SER A 75 -4.71 -15.91 16.88
CA SER A 75 -5.91 -15.77 16.05
C SER A 75 -5.77 -14.60 15.07
N VAL A 76 -6.18 -14.81 13.82
CA VAL A 76 -6.07 -13.82 12.75
C VAL A 76 -7.41 -13.58 12.07
N VAL A 77 -7.55 -12.41 11.43
CA VAL A 77 -8.56 -12.19 10.39
C VAL A 77 -8.11 -12.92 9.12
N PRO A 78 -8.86 -13.91 8.62
CA PRO A 78 -8.50 -14.65 7.41
C PRO A 78 -8.32 -13.72 6.21
N ARG A 79 -7.47 -14.11 5.27
CA ARG A 79 -7.36 -13.43 3.97
C ARG A 79 -8.70 -13.44 3.24
N MET A 80 -8.99 -12.31 2.61
CA MET A 80 -10.06 -12.21 1.62
C MET A 80 -9.74 -13.13 0.43
N LYS A 81 -10.75 -13.87 -0.05
CA LYS A 81 -10.59 -14.71 -1.23
C LYS A 81 -10.50 -13.83 -2.48
N SER A 82 -9.79 -14.28 -3.51
CA SER A 82 -9.66 -13.51 -4.74
C SER A 82 -10.98 -13.20 -5.44
N SER A 83 -11.98 -14.08 -5.30
CA SER A 83 -13.35 -13.82 -5.78
C SER A 83 -14.07 -12.65 -5.08
N GLU A 84 -13.54 -12.18 -3.95
CA GLU A 84 -14.11 -11.09 -3.16
C GLU A 84 -13.36 -9.76 -3.35
N TYR A 85 -12.25 -9.76 -4.11
CA TYR A 85 -11.50 -8.54 -4.41
C TYR A 85 -12.38 -7.55 -5.15
N LYS A 86 -12.35 -6.29 -4.70
CA LYS A 86 -13.02 -5.21 -5.42
C LYS A 86 -12.31 -4.98 -6.74
N CYS A 87 -13.12 -4.84 -7.78
CA CYS A 87 -12.68 -4.59 -9.12
C CYS A 87 -13.36 -3.34 -9.68
N ILE A 88 -12.60 -2.51 -10.37
CA ILE A 88 -13.18 -1.37 -11.10
C ILE A 88 -13.65 -1.86 -12.46
N THR A 89 -14.96 -2.03 -12.62
CA THR A 89 -15.57 -2.52 -13.87
C THR A 89 -15.92 -1.40 -14.83
N ASP A 90 -16.36 -0.25 -14.31
CA ASP A 90 -16.96 0.83 -15.10
C ASP A 90 -15.89 1.84 -15.57
N VAL A 91 -14.90 1.34 -16.32
CA VAL A 91 -13.80 2.16 -16.83
C VAL A 91 -14.23 2.91 -18.09
N PRO A 92 -14.08 4.26 -18.15
CA PRO A 92 -14.34 5.02 -19.37
C PRO A 92 -13.59 4.45 -20.58
N ASP A 93 -14.23 4.46 -21.75
CA ASP A 93 -13.63 4.02 -23.02
C ASP A 93 -12.73 5.12 -23.62
N VAL A 94 -11.81 5.62 -22.80
CA VAL A 94 -10.80 6.61 -23.16
C VAL A 94 -9.45 5.97 -22.90
N HIS A 95 -8.57 6.08 -23.88
CA HIS A 95 -7.28 5.42 -23.86
C HIS A 95 -6.16 6.46 -23.88
N TYR A 96 -5.18 6.27 -23.01
CA TYR A 96 -4.02 7.14 -22.87
C TYR A 96 -2.73 6.35 -23.05
N THR A 97 -1.70 7.01 -23.54
CA THR A 97 -0.36 6.44 -23.69
C THR A 97 0.45 6.58 -22.39
N LEU A 98 1.60 5.92 -22.33
CA LEU A 98 2.56 6.12 -21.25
C LEU A 98 3.09 7.57 -21.23
N ASP A 99 3.27 8.19 -22.39
CA ASP A 99 3.72 9.58 -22.50
C ASP A 99 2.68 10.54 -21.92
N ASP A 100 1.38 10.28 -22.17
CA ASP A 100 0.29 11.04 -21.52
C ASP A 100 0.38 10.88 -20.00
N LEU A 101 0.54 9.66 -19.50
CA LEU A 101 0.65 9.41 -18.06
C LEU A 101 1.84 10.18 -17.45
N VAL A 102 3.03 10.11 -18.07
CA VAL A 102 4.25 10.80 -17.62
C VAL A 102 4.11 12.32 -17.63
N LEU A 103 3.42 12.87 -18.63
CA LEU A 103 3.14 14.30 -18.74
C LEU A 103 2.29 14.80 -17.56
N HIS A 104 1.32 14.00 -17.12
CA HIS A 104 0.38 14.33 -16.04
C HIS A 104 0.93 13.96 -14.66
N ASN A 105 2.05 14.58 -14.27
CA ASN A 105 2.75 14.30 -13.03
C ASN A 105 2.42 15.27 -11.87
N GLY A 106 1.42 16.14 -12.02
CA GLY A 106 1.07 17.16 -11.02
C GLY A 106 2.01 18.38 -10.99
N THR A 107 2.78 18.63 -12.04
CA THR A 107 3.65 19.81 -12.21
C THR A 107 3.28 20.61 -13.47
N ASN A 108 3.78 21.84 -13.62
CA ASN A 108 3.56 22.67 -14.81
C ASN A 108 2.08 22.83 -15.21
N ASN A 109 1.19 22.90 -14.22
CA ASN A 109 -0.27 22.95 -14.37
C ASN A 109 -0.93 21.69 -14.93
N TYR A 110 -0.19 20.59 -15.13
CA TYR A 110 -0.82 19.30 -15.40
C TYR A 110 -1.37 18.70 -14.11
N PRO A 111 -2.55 18.06 -14.13
CA PRO A 111 -3.06 17.32 -12.98
C PRO A 111 -2.16 16.12 -12.67
N LEU A 112 -2.33 15.55 -11.48
CA LEU A 112 -1.64 14.35 -11.06
C LEU A 112 -2.41 13.12 -11.53
N TRP A 113 -1.81 12.33 -12.41
CA TRP A 113 -2.30 11.03 -12.83
C TRP A 113 -1.43 9.91 -12.28
N ILE A 114 -2.08 8.77 -12.03
CA ILE A 114 -1.46 7.49 -11.71
C ILE A 114 -2.19 6.39 -12.47
N SER A 115 -1.52 5.26 -12.72
CA SER A 115 -2.17 4.05 -13.22
C SER A 115 -2.12 2.94 -12.16
N ILE A 116 -3.21 2.21 -12.01
CA ILE A 116 -3.31 0.98 -11.22
C ILE A 116 -4.01 -0.06 -12.06
N ASN A 117 -3.35 -1.19 -12.28
CA ASN A 117 -3.80 -2.29 -13.12
C ASN A 117 -4.32 -1.79 -14.48
N TYR A 118 -3.52 -0.94 -15.13
CA TYR A 118 -3.81 -0.27 -16.41
C TYR A 118 -5.04 0.68 -16.41
N LYS A 119 -5.54 1.08 -15.24
CA LYS A 119 -6.64 2.05 -15.10
C LYS A 119 -6.07 3.37 -14.59
N ILE A 120 -6.39 4.47 -15.29
CA ILE A 120 -5.83 5.78 -15.00
C ILE A 120 -6.76 6.57 -14.11
N PHE A 121 -6.19 7.08 -13.01
CA PHE A 121 -6.84 7.94 -12.05
C PHE A 121 -6.25 9.33 -12.08
N GLU A 122 -7.10 10.33 -12.15
CA GLU A 122 -6.76 11.73 -11.97
C GLU A 122 -7.09 12.18 -10.55
N HIS A 123 -6.15 12.85 -9.90
CA HIS A 123 -6.41 13.51 -8.62
C HIS A 123 -7.15 14.83 -8.85
N THR A 124 -8.35 14.98 -8.28
CA THR A 124 -9.24 16.13 -8.51
C THR A 124 -8.96 17.33 -7.58
N GLY A 125 -7.86 17.28 -6.82
CA GLY A 125 -7.43 18.34 -5.91
C GLY A 125 -7.53 17.94 -4.44
N LEU A 126 -7.17 18.86 -3.54
CA LEU A 126 -7.25 18.66 -2.09
C LEU A 126 -8.54 19.28 -1.53
N PRO A 127 -9.02 18.82 -0.35
CA PRO A 127 -10.05 19.58 0.38
C PRO A 127 -9.59 21.01 0.72
N SER A 128 -10.54 21.81 1.21
CA SER A 128 -10.22 23.09 1.88
C SER A 128 -9.26 22.86 3.06
N THR A 129 -8.43 23.86 3.39
CA THR A 129 -7.53 23.83 4.55
C THR A 129 -8.26 23.68 5.88
N ASP A 130 -9.54 24.06 5.93
CA ASP A 130 -10.39 23.95 7.13
C ASP A 130 -11.02 22.55 7.30
N ASP A 131 -10.85 21.66 6.32
CA ASP A 131 -11.35 20.28 6.42
C ASP A 131 -10.48 19.48 7.40
N PRO A 132 -11.09 18.73 8.36
CA PRO A 132 -10.34 17.96 9.35
C PRO A 132 -9.41 16.90 8.74
N SER A 133 -9.68 16.46 7.51
CA SER A 133 -8.85 15.50 6.78
C SER A 133 -7.70 16.14 5.96
N TYR A 134 -7.63 17.48 5.87
CA TYR A 134 -6.72 18.18 4.95
C TYR A 134 -5.26 17.75 5.12
N HIS A 135 -4.76 17.70 6.35
CA HIS A 135 -3.37 17.33 6.60
C HIS A 135 -3.05 15.89 6.17
N GLN A 136 -3.96 14.96 6.44
CA GLN A 136 -3.80 13.56 6.04
C GLN A 136 -3.81 13.43 4.51
N LEU A 137 -4.78 14.05 3.83
CA LEU A 137 -4.90 13.98 2.37
C LEU A 137 -3.80 14.74 1.65
N SER A 138 -3.35 15.87 2.18
CA SER A 138 -2.20 16.61 1.66
C SER A 138 -0.91 15.81 1.80
N THR A 139 -0.70 15.15 2.95
CA THR A 139 0.45 14.26 3.14
C THR A 139 0.41 13.11 2.14
N LEU A 140 -0.75 12.47 2.00
CA LEU A 140 -0.93 11.38 1.05
C LEU A 140 -0.67 11.81 -0.40
N TYR A 141 -1.28 12.93 -0.81
CA TYR A 141 -1.06 13.52 -2.11
C TYR A 141 0.42 13.77 -2.39
N ASN A 142 1.15 14.34 -1.43
CA ASN A 142 2.58 14.60 -1.58
C ASN A 142 3.41 13.31 -1.68
N VAL A 143 3.04 12.26 -0.94
CA VAL A 143 3.68 10.94 -1.04
C VAL A 143 3.44 10.33 -2.42
N ILE A 144 2.19 10.29 -2.89
CA ILE A 144 1.86 9.75 -4.22
C ILE A 144 2.52 10.57 -5.30
N LYS A 145 2.45 11.90 -5.23
CA LYS A 145 3.13 12.80 -6.18
C LYS A 145 4.64 12.56 -6.22
N GLY A 146 5.29 12.43 -5.07
CA GLY A 146 6.74 12.24 -5.00
C GLY A 146 7.21 10.87 -5.50
N LEU A 147 6.45 9.80 -5.25
CA LEU A 147 6.87 8.43 -5.55
C LEU A 147 6.34 7.91 -6.88
N HIS A 148 5.14 8.35 -7.27
CA HIS A 148 4.31 7.66 -8.24
C HIS A 148 3.69 8.54 -9.33
N SER A 149 3.94 9.85 -9.30
CA SER A 149 3.41 10.76 -10.33
C SER A 149 3.79 10.30 -11.74
N GLY A 150 2.77 10.19 -12.60
CA GLY A 150 2.92 9.79 -13.99
C GLY A 150 3.49 8.39 -14.20
N LYS A 151 3.18 7.44 -13.32
CA LYS A 151 3.62 6.05 -13.41
C LYS A 151 2.48 5.07 -13.19
N ASP A 152 2.65 3.85 -13.70
CA ASP A 152 1.90 2.70 -13.21
C ASP A 152 2.45 2.27 -11.84
N MET A 153 1.56 2.21 -10.86
CA MET A 153 1.86 1.93 -9.48
C MET A 153 1.74 0.45 -9.13
N THR A 154 1.19 -0.39 -10.02
CA THR A 154 0.83 -1.78 -9.73
C THR A 154 2.02 -2.59 -9.25
N LEU A 155 3.11 -2.59 -10.03
CA LEU A 155 4.34 -3.28 -9.66
C LEU A 155 4.91 -2.71 -8.36
N LYS A 156 4.99 -1.39 -8.24
CA LYS A 156 5.63 -0.77 -7.08
C LYS A 156 4.83 -0.99 -5.79
N MET A 157 3.50 -0.95 -5.84
CA MET A 157 2.64 -1.29 -4.71
C MET A 157 2.79 -2.75 -4.31
N SER A 158 2.84 -3.68 -5.27
CA SER A 158 3.06 -5.10 -4.96
C SER A 158 4.39 -5.35 -4.24
N GLN A 159 5.46 -4.66 -4.66
CA GLN A 159 6.77 -4.73 -4.03
C GLN A 159 6.80 -4.10 -2.64
N ASN A 160 6.17 -2.94 -2.47
CA ASN A 160 6.20 -2.19 -1.21
C ASN A 160 5.32 -2.82 -0.14
N LEU A 161 4.17 -3.38 -0.53
CA LEU A 161 3.27 -4.02 0.41
C LEU A 161 3.76 -5.44 0.73
N TYR A 162 4.28 -6.18 -0.25
CA TYR A 162 4.66 -7.59 -0.17
C TYR A 162 3.50 -8.52 0.25
N GLU A 163 3.07 -9.41 -0.63
CA GLU A 163 2.11 -10.47 -0.29
C GLU A 163 2.83 -11.83 -0.29
N PRO A 164 2.94 -12.51 0.86
CA PRO A 164 3.53 -13.83 0.97
C PRO A 164 3.03 -14.88 -0.03
N LEU A 165 1.79 -14.79 -0.51
CA LEU A 165 1.21 -15.74 -1.48
C LEU A 165 1.80 -15.62 -2.89
N TYR A 166 2.22 -14.41 -3.31
CA TYR A 166 2.65 -14.15 -4.69
C TYR A 166 4.15 -13.90 -4.83
N GLY A 167 4.86 -13.71 -3.71
CA GLY A 167 6.27 -13.33 -3.72
C GLY A 167 6.47 -11.84 -4.03
N ILE A 168 7.71 -11.46 -4.40
CA ILE A 168 8.07 -10.08 -4.76
C ILE A 168 8.38 -10.06 -6.26
N PRO A 169 7.47 -9.56 -7.11
CA PRO A 169 7.71 -9.46 -8.54
C PRO A 169 8.79 -8.41 -8.84
N SER A 170 9.73 -8.76 -9.71
CA SER A 170 10.75 -7.83 -10.23
C SER A 170 10.26 -7.05 -11.44
N THR A 171 9.33 -7.65 -12.18
CA THR A 171 8.73 -7.11 -13.41
C THR A 171 7.21 -7.27 -13.39
N GLU A 172 6.51 -6.51 -14.23
CA GLU A 172 5.05 -6.63 -14.35
C GLU A 172 4.62 -8.00 -14.88
N ASP A 173 5.39 -8.62 -15.77
CA ASP A 173 5.03 -9.89 -16.41
C ASP A 173 5.07 -11.08 -15.43
N GLU A 174 5.77 -10.93 -14.30
CA GLU A 174 5.77 -11.90 -13.20
C GLU A 174 4.49 -11.83 -12.35
N MET A 175 3.67 -10.79 -12.50
CA MET A 175 2.44 -10.62 -11.72
C MET A 175 1.28 -11.39 -12.35
N SER A 176 0.76 -12.37 -11.61
CA SER A 176 -0.51 -13.03 -11.96
C SER A 176 -1.67 -12.04 -11.99
N LEU A 177 -2.74 -12.40 -12.72
CA LEU A 177 -3.98 -11.61 -12.72
C LEU A 177 -4.54 -11.43 -11.30
N GLU A 178 -4.53 -12.50 -10.51
CA GLU A 178 -4.96 -12.48 -9.12
C GLU A 178 -4.15 -11.48 -8.26
N HIS A 179 -2.83 -11.45 -8.42
CA HIS A 179 -1.97 -10.53 -7.70
C HIS A 179 -2.26 -9.07 -8.10
N ARG A 180 -2.47 -8.81 -9.39
CA ARG A 180 -2.84 -7.48 -9.89
C ARG A 180 -4.20 -7.03 -9.34
N SER A 181 -5.19 -7.92 -9.31
CA SER A 181 -6.51 -7.65 -8.73
C SER A 181 -6.43 -7.38 -7.22
N MET A 182 -5.57 -8.09 -6.49
CA MET A 182 -5.33 -7.78 -5.07
C MET A 182 -4.75 -6.37 -4.89
N VAL A 183 -3.77 -5.97 -5.71
CA VAL A 183 -3.19 -4.61 -5.65
C VAL A 183 -4.24 -3.55 -5.96
N GLU A 184 -5.12 -3.82 -6.93
CA GLU A 184 -6.26 -2.96 -7.25
C GLU A 184 -7.23 -2.83 -6.07
N ASP A 185 -7.64 -3.94 -5.43
CA ASP A 185 -8.50 -3.93 -4.24
C ASP A 185 -7.86 -3.14 -3.08
N MET A 186 -6.57 -3.35 -2.83
CA MET A 186 -5.81 -2.62 -1.82
C MET A 186 -5.81 -1.11 -2.12
N PHE A 187 -5.60 -0.72 -3.38
CA PHE A 187 -5.68 0.67 -3.80
C PHE A 187 -7.08 1.26 -3.61
N ILE A 188 -8.14 0.55 -4.02
CA ILE A 188 -9.54 0.97 -3.83
C ILE A 188 -9.83 1.18 -2.35
N THR A 189 -9.43 0.25 -1.49
CA THR A 189 -9.63 0.33 -0.05
C THR A 189 -8.85 1.50 0.53
N PHE A 190 -7.62 1.72 0.08
CA PHE A 190 -6.78 2.83 0.50
C PHE A 190 -7.37 4.21 0.16
N ILE A 191 -7.84 4.42 -1.07
CA ILE A 191 -8.47 5.69 -1.46
C ILE A 191 -9.87 5.84 -0.84
N SER A 192 -10.58 4.74 -0.60
CA SER A 192 -11.90 4.77 0.06
C SER A 192 -11.80 5.14 1.55
N ASN A 193 -10.77 4.67 2.23
CA ASN A 193 -10.49 5.05 3.63
C ASN A 193 -9.98 6.49 3.75
N SER A 194 -9.54 7.09 2.64
CA SER A 194 -9.08 8.48 2.56
C SER A 194 -10.21 9.45 2.20
N ARG A 195 -11.48 9.08 2.40
CA ARG A 195 -12.62 9.96 2.12
C ARG A 195 -12.89 10.89 3.29
N SER A 196 -13.17 12.17 2.98
CA SER A 196 -13.78 13.12 3.90
C SER A 196 -15.27 13.22 3.58
N GLY A 197 -16.10 12.55 4.37
CA GLY A 197 -17.52 12.35 4.04
C GLY A 197 -17.69 11.59 2.72
N ASP A 198 -18.49 12.14 1.80
CA ASP A 198 -18.81 11.50 0.52
C ASP A 198 -17.85 11.88 -0.63
N LYS A 199 -16.81 12.69 -0.36
CA LYS A 199 -15.91 13.19 -1.42
C LYS A 199 -14.80 12.19 -1.72
N ASN A 200 -14.71 11.79 -2.99
CA ASN A 200 -13.58 11.06 -3.55
C ASN A 200 -12.70 12.02 -4.36
N TYR A 201 -11.42 12.12 -4.01
CA TYR A 201 -10.44 12.99 -4.68
C TYR A 201 -9.71 12.29 -5.85
N TRP A 202 -10.09 11.05 -6.16
CA TRP A 202 -9.57 10.29 -7.28
C TRP A 202 -10.69 9.97 -8.26
N ARG A 203 -10.54 10.45 -9.49
CA ARG A 203 -11.47 10.21 -10.59
C ARG A 203 -10.85 9.24 -11.58
N LEU A 204 -11.53 8.14 -11.84
CA LEU A 204 -11.18 7.23 -12.94
C LEU A 204 -11.46 7.93 -14.28
N ILE A 205 -10.46 8.03 -15.15
CA ILE A 205 -10.58 8.78 -16.42
C ILE A 205 -10.39 7.92 -17.67
N GLY A 206 -9.84 6.71 -17.55
CA GLY A 206 -9.66 5.83 -18.70
C GLY A 206 -8.68 4.69 -18.45
N LYS A 207 -8.11 4.18 -19.55
CA LYS A 207 -7.20 3.03 -19.57
C LYS A 207 -5.84 3.43 -20.12
N LEU A 208 -4.79 2.81 -19.60
CA LEU A 208 -3.44 2.90 -20.14
C LEU A 208 -3.29 1.88 -21.29
N ILE A 209 -2.86 2.34 -22.46
CA ILE A 209 -2.57 1.48 -23.60
C ILE A 209 -1.23 0.77 -23.35
N LYS A 210 -1.24 -0.56 -23.33
CA LYS A 210 -0.01 -1.35 -23.40
C LYS A 210 0.50 -1.30 -24.84
N SER A 211 1.81 -1.12 -25.06
CA SER A 211 2.39 -1.14 -26.41
C SER A 211 1.97 -2.42 -27.14
N SER A 212 1.74 -2.30 -28.45
CA SER A 212 0.75 -2.99 -29.29
C SER A 212 0.79 -4.53 -29.40
N SER A 213 1.50 -5.26 -28.55
CA SER A 213 1.60 -6.72 -28.61
C SER A 213 0.64 -7.48 -27.68
N GLU A 214 -0.06 -6.81 -26.76
CA GLU A 214 -0.91 -7.49 -25.78
C GLU A 214 -2.34 -6.94 -25.77
N LYS A 215 -3.30 -7.78 -26.18
CA LYS A 215 -4.71 -7.52 -25.92
C LYS A 215 -4.92 -7.62 -24.41
N CYS A 216 -5.22 -6.49 -23.77
CA CYS A 216 -5.65 -6.45 -22.38
C CYS A 216 -6.99 -7.17 -22.27
N THR A 217 -6.99 -8.45 -21.90
CA THR A 217 -8.20 -9.11 -21.41
C THR A 217 -8.44 -8.56 -20.02
N SER A 218 -9.33 -7.57 -19.91
CA SER A 218 -9.78 -7.02 -18.64
C SER A 218 -10.64 -8.05 -17.92
N ASN A 219 -10.01 -9.11 -17.42
CA ASN A 219 -10.65 -10.07 -16.54
C ASN A 219 -10.13 -9.78 -15.14
N CYS A 220 -11.00 -9.15 -14.37
CA CYS A 220 -11.29 -9.75 -13.07
C CYS A 220 -11.87 -11.16 -13.34
#